data_AF-A0A085MK74-F1
#
_entry.id   AF-A0A085MK74-F1
#
_cell.length_a   1.000
_cell.length_b   1.000
_cell.length_c   1.000
_cell.angle_alpha   90.00
_cell.angle_beta   90.00
_cell.angle_gamma   90.00
#
_symmetry.space_group_name_H-M   'P 1'
#
loop_
_entity.id
_entity.type
_entity.pdbx_description
1 polymer ?
#
loop_
_entity_poly.entity_id
_entity_poly.type
_entity_poly.pdbx_seq_one_letter_code
_entity_poly.pdbx_strand_id
1 'polypeptide(L)'
;MVSASGFEIVNITVAKDFSDSVYPPSEDSYLLLDALESDWVAIKASSPTICVEVGSGSGIVSCSLARSLQHCGVVISTDIDPVSALVTYKSSEVNKCHPVVNPVCCDLITALSDRLHRCVDLLVFNPPYLPYKLDFDSTHPLARTWCGGGPDGSETARRLIACAHNVLSESGLFYLVAAEENNVDVLVKLNPKLEGNIRKVLQRALVHSEVQKMSILADLNIVRQSNQNPAALLSVVKFAVEQLKYDTLAINTELMVETTGDSATELGSSKKKKRKQSLEVPKPFAVDISSVDTSALQASGKRLRIYSRLTIIASDHELLQQVMKHPNTALYDLLAICPLSEQVFNICIEKQVIDLISTDMVTRQNWLLKSKTLKKAVRAGKMVEISYKPALTDSSQRIDSISHGSKLFSSAGRDGIILTSRASRPIELRGPYDVINIGFLFGMSTMEARRAISVLPKKLLLRAESRKCAQGALLSIPVGQLTRQDVEKLSEVPEFKAEMSAALPSSSAEQVEKSND
;
A
#
# COMPACT_ATOMS: atom_id res chain seq x y z
N MET A 1 5.02 19.48 -14.41
CA MET A 1 5.92 19.01 -15.49
C MET A 1 5.21 19.28 -16.80
N VAL A 2 5.92 19.65 -17.87
CA VAL A 2 5.28 19.83 -19.19
C VAL A 2 5.44 18.52 -19.95
N SER A 3 4.32 17.95 -20.38
CA SER A 3 4.29 16.68 -21.11
C SER A 3 4.69 16.85 -22.58
N ALA A 4 4.91 15.72 -23.27
CA ALA A 4 5.11 15.71 -24.71
C ALA A 4 3.89 16.23 -25.50
N SER A 5 2.68 16.18 -24.91
CA SER A 5 1.46 16.77 -25.49
C SER A 5 1.35 18.28 -25.27
N GLY A 6 2.22 18.87 -24.43
CA GLY A 6 2.18 20.29 -24.07
C GLY A 6 1.09 20.62 -23.04
N PHE A 7 0.61 19.62 -22.29
CA PHE A 7 -0.20 19.80 -21.09
C PHE A 7 0.72 19.98 -19.89
N GLU A 8 0.46 20.99 -19.06
CA GLU A 8 1.27 21.32 -17.89
C GLU A 8 0.50 21.03 -16.60
N ILE A 9 0.88 19.94 -15.92
CA ILE A 9 0.39 19.65 -14.57
C ILE A 9 1.18 20.47 -13.56
N VAL A 10 0.48 21.36 -12.85
CA VAL A 10 1.06 22.19 -11.78
C VAL A 10 1.30 21.38 -10.51
N ASN A 11 2.20 21.86 -9.66
CA ASN A 11 2.40 21.27 -8.34
C ASN A 11 1.62 22.08 -7.30
N ILE A 12 0.71 21.44 -6.57
CA ILE A 12 -0.06 22.06 -5.50
C ILE A 12 0.16 21.30 -4.21
N THR A 13 0.57 22.05 -3.19
CA THR A 13 0.55 21.59 -1.80
C THR A 13 -0.48 22.45 -1.07
N VAL A 14 -1.54 21.82 -0.53
CA VAL A 14 -2.50 22.54 0.33
C VAL A 14 -1.75 23.03 1.57
N ALA A 15 -1.78 24.33 1.83
CA ALA A 15 -1.08 24.89 2.98
C ALA A 15 -1.65 24.31 4.29
N LYS A 16 -0.79 24.19 5.31
CA LYS A 16 -1.12 23.53 6.59
C LYS A 16 -2.37 24.10 7.26
N ASP A 17 -2.63 25.40 7.09
CA ASP A 17 -3.80 26.06 7.68
C ASP A 17 -5.14 25.63 7.03
N PHE A 18 -5.09 24.95 5.88
CA PHE A 18 -6.25 24.47 5.12
C PHE A 18 -6.30 22.94 4.99
N SER A 19 -5.30 22.21 5.54
CA SER A 19 -5.15 20.75 5.33
C SER A 19 -6.29 19.93 5.94
N ASP A 20 -6.98 20.48 6.94
CA ASP A 20 -8.06 19.80 7.66
C ASP A 20 -9.44 20.07 7.03
N SER A 21 -9.51 20.96 6.03
CA SER A 21 -10.78 21.44 5.45
C SER A 21 -10.88 21.26 3.93
N VAL A 22 -9.75 21.22 3.21
CA VAL A 22 -9.74 21.07 1.74
C VAL A 22 -9.15 19.74 1.32
N TYR A 23 -9.81 19.07 0.38
CA TYR A 23 -9.35 17.81 -0.18
C TYR A 23 -7.98 17.99 -0.87
N PRO A 24 -6.92 17.29 -0.42
CA PRO A 24 -5.63 17.34 -1.10
C PRO A 24 -5.70 16.57 -2.44
N PRO A 25 -4.94 17.00 -3.47
CA PRO A 25 -4.82 16.24 -4.71
C PRO A 25 -4.50 14.77 -4.47
N SER A 26 -5.32 13.88 -5.02
CA SER A 26 -5.22 12.44 -4.83
C SER A 26 -5.25 11.70 -6.18
N GLU A 27 -5.19 10.37 -6.16
CA GLU A 27 -5.17 9.50 -7.36
C GLU A 27 -6.32 9.78 -8.33
N ASP A 28 -7.49 10.15 -7.85
CA ASP A 28 -8.64 10.55 -8.67
C ASP A 28 -8.41 11.87 -9.42
N SER A 29 -7.79 12.84 -8.75
CA SER A 29 -7.39 14.12 -9.33
C SER A 29 -6.35 13.90 -10.42
N TYR A 30 -5.37 13.01 -10.18
CA TYR A 30 -4.35 12.67 -11.18
C TYR A 30 -4.89 11.78 -12.31
N LEU A 31 -5.86 10.90 -12.05
CA LEU A 31 -6.57 10.16 -13.11
C LEU A 31 -7.26 11.13 -14.08
N LEU A 32 -7.96 12.12 -13.55
CA LEU A 32 -8.62 13.14 -14.36
C LEU A 32 -7.63 13.97 -15.17
N LEU A 33 -6.51 14.38 -14.55
CA LEU A 33 -5.43 15.11 -15.23
C LEU A 33 -4.79 14.28 -16.35
N ASP A 34 -4.53 12.98 -16.12
CA ASP A 34 -3.98 12.09 -17.15
C ASP A 34 -4.97 11.91 -18.33
N ALA A 35 -6.28 11.90 -18.05
CA ALA A 35 -7.30 11.80 -19.10
C ALA A 35 -7.32 13.06 -19.97
N LEU A 36 -7.27 14.24 -19.32
CA LEU A 36 -7.15 15.52 -20.00
C LEU A 36 -5.84 15.61 -20.79
N GLU A 37 -4.72 15.13 -20.24
CA GLU A 37 -3.42 15.12 -20.89
C GLU A 37 -3.38 14.24 -22.15
N SER A 38 -4.00 13.05 -22.09
CA SER A 38 -4.12 12.11 -23.20
C SER A 38 -4.85 12.74 -24.39
N ASP A 39 -5.97 13.41 -24.11
CA ASP A 39 -6.82 14.01 -25.15
C ASP A 39 -6.40 15.46 -25.48
N TRP A 40 -5.38 16.00 -24.81
CA TRP A 40 -5.01 17.41 -24.86
C TRP A 40 -4.71 17.91 -26.27
N VAL A 41 -4.12 17.09 -27.13
CA VAL A 41 -3.83 17.48 -28.52
C VAL A 41 -5.11 17.81 -29.29
N ALA A 42 -6.17 17.02 -29.10
CA ALA A 42 -7.46 17.24 -29.72
C ALA A 42 -8.21 18.40 -29.07
N ILE A 43 -8.21 18.47 -27.72
CA ILE A 43 -8.80 19.58 -26.97
C ILE A 43 -8.16 20.91 -27.39
N LYS A 44 -6.84 20.98 -27.49
CA LYS A 44 -6.14 22.20 -27.89
C LYS A 44 -6.44 22.60 -29.33
N ALA A 45 -6.61 21.63 -30.24
CA ALA A 45 -6.97 21.90 -31.63
C ALA A 45 -8.35 22.56 -31.78
N SER A 46 -9.29 22.31 -30.85
CA SER A 46 -10.60 22.96 -30.86
C SER A 46 -10.60 24.38 -30.28
N SER A 47 -9.44 24.87 -29.80
CA SER A 47 -9.27 26.24 -29.26
C SER A 47 -10.32 26.63 -28.21
N PRO A 48 -10.47 25.85 -27.11
CA PRO A 48 -11.51 26.09 -26.10
C PRO A 48 -11.30 27.44 -25.42
N THR A 49 -12.40 28.19 -25.29
CA THR A 49 -12.42 29.55 -24.74
C THR A 49 -12.97 29.59 -23.33
N ILE A 50 -13.94 28.73 -23.00
CA ILE A 50 -14.56 28.66 -21.67
C ILE A 50 -14.46 27.24 -21.13
N CYS A 51 -13.64 27.07 -20.10
CA CYS A 51 -13.52 25.83 -19.35
C CYS A 51 -14.16 26.00 -17.98
N VAL A 52 -14.90 24.99 -17.52
CA VAL A 52 -15.55 24.98 -16.21
C VAL A 52 -15.15 23.74 -15.44
N GLU A 53 -14.59 23.92 -14.24
CA GLU A 53 -14.40 22.85 -13.25
C GLU A 53 -15.47 22.96 -12.17
N VAL A 54 -16.18 21.87 -11.88
CA VAL A 54 -17.11 21.77 -10.76
C VAL A 54 -16.43 21.02 -9.62
N GLY A 55 -16.53 21.52 -8.39
CA GLY A 55 -15.89 20.94 -7.20
C GLY A 55 -14.36 21.10 -7.22
N SER A 56 -13.88 22.34 -7.29
CA SER A 56 -12.47 22.62 -7.56
C SER A 56 -11.49 22.22 -6.44
N GLY A 57 -11.95 22.11 -5.19
CA GLY A 57 -11.13 21.67 -4.06
C GLY A 57 -9.83 22.46 -3.91
N SER A 58 -8.69 21.79 -4.11
CA SER A 58 -7.37 22.43 -4.04
C SER A 58 -7.02 23.32 -5.24
N GLY A 59 -7.78 23.22 -6.34
CA GLY A 59 -7.58 23.95 -7.59
C GLY A 59 -6.58 23.33 -8.56
N ILE A 60 -6.19 22.05 -8.38
CA ILE A 60 -5.13 21.43 -9.20
C ILE A 60 -5.53 21.28 -10.67
N VAL A 61 -6.78 20.92 -10.95
CA VAL A 61 -7.27 20.78 -12.32
C VAL A 61 -7.42 22.15 -12.98
N SER A 62 -8.12 23.09 -12.31
CA SER A 62 -8.22 24.49 -12.77
C SER A 62 -6.87 25.12 -13.10
N CYS A 63 -5.89 25.00 -12.20
CA CYS A 63 -4.57 25.60 -12.42
C CYS A 63 -3.80 24.91 -13.56
N SER A 64 -3.90 23.58 -13.68
CA SER A 64 -3.25 22.84 -14.78
C SER A 64 -3.87 23.17 -16.14
N LEU A 65 -5.20 23.27 -16.21
CA LEU A 65 -5.91 23.74 -17.40
C LEU A 65 -5.48 25.16 -17.77
N ALA A 66 -5.49 26.09 -16.82
CA ALA A 66 -5.12 27.48 -17.06
C ALA A 66 -3.68 27.63 -17.56
N ARG A 67 -2.72 26.88 -16.99
CA ARG A 67 -1.33 26.86 -17.45
C ARG A 67 -1.19 26.32 -18.87
N SER A 68 -2.00 25.33 -19.22
CA SER A 68 -1.98 24.67 -20.53
C SER A 68 -2.68 25.50 -21.62
N LEU A 69 -3.77 26.19 -21.27
CA LEU A 69 -4.54 27.10 -22.16
C LEU A 69 -3.82 28.43 -22.41
N GLN A 70 -2.89 28.80 -21.53
CA GLN A 70 -2.25 30.12 -21.55
C GLN A 70 -3.31 31.25 -21.47
N HIS A 71 -3.13 32.35 -22.20
CA HIS A 71 -4.04 33.51 -22.18
C HIS A 71 -5.21 33.40 -23.18
N CYS A 72 -5.44 32.22 -23.75
CA CYS A 72 -6.40 32.05 -24.86
C CYS A 72 -7.83 31.72 -24.42
N GLY A 73 -8.08 31.58 -23.11
CA GLY A 73 -9.40 31.27 -22.57
C GLY A 73 -9.55 31.62 -21.09
N VAL A 74 -10.70 31.29 -20.52
CA VAL A 74 -11.03 31.44 -19.11
C VAL A 74 -11.31 30.09 -18.48
N VAL A 75 -10.86 29.90 -17.25
CA VAL A 75 -11.18 28.73 -16.41
C VAL A 75 -12.05 29.21 -15.27
N ILE A 76 -13.31 28.82 -15.24
CA ILE A 76 -14.23 29.08 -14.14
C ILE A 76 -14.23 27.85 -13.25
N SER A 77 -13.89 28.00 -11.97
CA SER A 77 -13.99 26.92 -10.98
C SER A 77 -15.20 27.16 -10.11
N THR A 78 -15.99 26.14 -9.80
CA THR A 78 -17.03 26.23 -8.78
C THR A 78 -16.74 25.29 -7.64
N ASP A 79 -17.08 25.71 -6.41
CA ASP A 79 -17.10 24.82 -5.26
C ASP A 79 -18.21 25.24 -4.30
N ILE A 80 -18.84 24.28 -3.64
CA ILE A 80 -19.87 24.57 -2.64
C ILE A 80 -19.23 25.05 -1.32
N ASP A 81 -17.98 24.66 -1.08
CA ASP A 81 -17.21 25.09 0.08
C ASP A 81 -16.47 26.40 -0.20
N PRO A 82 -16.75 27.49 0.54
CA PRO A 82 -16.07 28.77 0.36
C PRO A 82 -14.56 28.69 0.64
N VAL A 83 -14.11 27.76 1.50
CA VAL A 83 -12.67 27.58 1.77
C VAL A 83 -11.97 26.98 0.56
N SER A 84 -12.57 25.99 -0.09
CA SER A 84 -12.06 25.39 -1.33
C SER A 84 -11.99 26.39 -2.49
N ALA A 85 -13.00 27.25 -2.65
CA ALA A 85 -12.94 28.35 -3.62
C ALA A 85 -11.78 29.33 -3.34
N LEU A 86 -11.55 29.69 -2.07
CA LEU A 86 -10.42 30.53 -1.66
C LEU A 86 -9.06 29.85 -1.88
N VAL A 87 -8.95 28.56 -1.54
CA VAL A 87 -7.72 27.78 -1.77
C VAL A 87 -7.42 27.68 -3.26
N THR A 88 -8.44 27.47 -4.09
CA THR A 88 -8.29 27.48 -5.56
C THR A 88 -7.74 28.83 -6.05
N TYR A 89 -8.26 29.95 -5.54
CA TYR A 89 -7.73 31.29 -5.85
C TYR A 89 -6.25 31.42 -5.44
N LYS A 90 -5.89 31.07 -4.20
CA LYS A 90 -4.50 31.14 -3.71
C LYS A 90 -3.55 30.24 -4.51
N SER A 91 -3.99 29.03 -4.84
CA SER A 91 -3.27 28.10 -5.71
C SER A 91 -2.99 28.73 -7.08
N SER A 92 -3.95 29.47 -7.63
CA SER A 92 -3.79 30.17 -8.90
C SER A 92 -2.81 31.34 -8.84
N GLU A 93 -2.71 32.04 -7.70
CA GLU A 93 -1.70 33.09 -7.48
C GLU A 93 -0.29 32.49 -7.45
N VAL A 94 -0.09 31.44 -6.66
CA VAL A 94 1.20 30.74 -6.52
C VAL A 94 1.67 30.17 -7.86
N ASN A 95 0.74 29.63 -8.66
CA ASN A 95 1.03 29.09 -9.98
C ASN A 95 0.95 30.12 -11.12
N LYS A 96 0.77 31.41 -10.80
CA LYS A 96 0.73 32.53 -11.77
C LYS A 96 -0.32 32.37 -12.86
N CYS A 97 -1.47 31.79 -12.54
CA CYS A 97 -2.61 31.61 -13.44
C CYS A 97 -3.90 32.29 -12.95
N HIS A 98 -3.83 33.09 -11.88
CA HIS A 98 -4.95 33.88 -11.35
C HIS A 98 -5.67 34.82 -12.35
N PRO A 99 -5.07 35.33 -13.46
CA PRO A 99 -5.83 36.11 -14.43
C PRO A 99 -6.79 35.26 -15.28
N VAL A 100 -6.59 33.94 -15.28
CA VAL A 100 -7.33 32.97 -16.10
C VAL A 100 -8.30 32.17 -15.24
N VAL A 101 -7.93 31.85 -14.00
CA VAL A 101 -8.74 31.06 -13.06
C VAL A 101 -9.68 31.97 -12.26
N ASN A 102 -10.98 31.67 -12.32
CA ASN A 102 -12.05 32.45 -11.69
C ASN A 102 -12.90 31.55 -10.78
N PRO A 103 -12.56 31.42 -9.49
CA PRO A 103 -13.32 30.60 -8.54
C PRO A 103 -14.64 31.27 -8.13
N VAL A 104 -15.72 30.49 -8.04
CA VAL A 104 -17.06 30.92 -7.65
C VAL A 104 -17.61 29.95 -6.60
N CYS A 105 -17.99 30.47 -5.44
CA CYS A 105 -18.64 29.64 -4.41
C CYS A 105 -20.12 29.43 -4.78
N CYS A 106 -20.51 28.24 -5.24
CA CYS A 106 -21.90 27.91 -5.55
C CYS A 106 -22.14 26.39 -5.58
N ASP A 107 -23.41 25.98 -5.54
CA ASP A 107 -23.79 24.58 -5.70
C ASP A 107 -23.75 24.18 -7.19
N LEU A 108 -22.88 23.23 -7.54
CA LEU A 108 -22.60 22.79 -8.91
C LEU A 108 -22.32 23.97 -9.85
N ILE A 109 -23.27 24.30 -10.72
CA ILE A 109 -23.19 25.42 -11.69
C ILE A 109 -24.39 26.35 -11.59
N THR A 110 -25.18 26.24 -10.52
CA THR A 110 -26.48 26.89 -10.38
C THR A 110 -26.40 28.41 -10.58
N ALA A 111 -25.41 29.06 -9.97
CA ALA A 111 -25.20 30.51 -10.06
C ALA A 111 -24.80 31.01 -11.46
N LEU A 112 -24.37 30.12 -12.35
CA LEU A 112 -23.80 30.46 -13.65
C LEU A 112 -24.60 29.88 -14.83
N SER A 113 -25.56 29.00 -14.56
CA SER A 113 -26.25 28.19 -15.57
C SER A 113 -26.84 29.01 -16.72
N ASP A 114 -27.56 30.09 -16.42
CA ASP A 114 -28.15 30.97 -17.45
C ASP A 114 -27.09 31.72 -18.26
N ARG A 115 -26.01 32.16 -17.60
CA ARG A 115 -24.93 32.95 -18.21
C ARG A 115 -24.02 32.11 -19.09
N LEU A 116 -23.92 30.83 -18.78
CA LEU A 116 -23.10 29.84 -19.49
C LEU A 116 -23.91 29.02 -20.49
N HIS A 117 -25.14 29.43 -20.80
CA HIS A 117 -26.02 28.68 -21.69
C HIS A 117 -25.35 28.43 -23.06
N ARG A 118 -25.07 27.17 -23.36
CA ARG A 118 -24.40 26.70 -24.58
C ARG A 118 -23.05 27.35 -24.89
N CYS A 119 -22.30 27.72 -23.87
CA CYS A 119 -21.03 28.43 -24.00
C CYS A 119 -19.80 27.64 -23.49
N VAL A 120 -19.98 26.53 -22.79
CA VAL A 120 -18.89 25.78 -22.14
C VAL A 120 -18.25 24.79 -23.10
N ASP A 121 -16.98 25.01 -23.44
CA ASP A 121 -16.21 24.17 -24.36
C ASP A 121 -15.60 22.94 -23.67
N LEU A 122 -15.28 23.07 -22.38
CA LEU A 122 -14.77 21.98 -21.58
C LEU A 122 -15.37 22.04 -20.17
N LEU A 123 -16.25 21.10 -19.85
CA LEU A 123 -16.81 20.89 -18.52
C LEU A 123 -16.07 19.75 -17.85
N VAL A 124 -15.65 19.93 -16.60
CA VAL A 124 -14.87 18.95 -15.85
C VAL A 124 -15.46 18.79 -14.45
N PHE A 125 -15.62 17.55 -14.00
CA PHE A 125 -16.11 17.27 -12.64
C PHE A 125 -15.43 16.03 -12.05
N ASN A 126 -14.78 16.22 -10.89
CA ASN A 126 -14.43 15.14 -9.98
C ASN A 126 -15.39 15.16 -8.78
N PRO A 127 -16.55 14.48 -8.84
CA PRO A 127 -17.56 14.54 -7.79
C PRO A 127 -17.09 13.86 -6.49
N PRO A 128 -17.79 14.09 -5.36
CA PRO A 128 -17.69 13.21 -4.21
C PRO A 128 -18.35 11.85 -4.50
N TYR A 129 -17.64 10.97 -5.21
CA TYR A 129 -18.19 9.75 -5.83
C TYR A 129 -18.36 8.55 -4.89
N LEU A 130 -17.93 8.63 -3.63
CA LEU A 130 -18.01 7.49 -2.71
C LEU A 130 -19.39 7.38 -2.04
N PRO A 131 -19.96 6.17 -1.93
CA PRO A 131 -21.19 5.92 -1.19
C PRO A 131 -21.08 6.31 0.29
N TYR A 132 -22.11 6.97 0.81
CA TYR A 132 -22.25 7.20 2.24
C TYR A 132 -22.55 5.87 2.97
N LYS A 133 -21.61 5.37 3.77
CA LYS A 133 -21.81 4.23 4.69
C LYS A 133 -22.00 4.72 6.12
N LEU A 134 -22.87 4.05 6.88
CA LEU A 134 -23.21 4.36 8.28
C LEU A 134 -22.00 4.40 9.22
N ASP A 135 -20.91 3.73 8.86
CA ASP A 135 -19.69 3.65 9.67
C ASP A 135 -18.69 4.81 9.43
N PHE A 136 -18.98 5.74 8.51
CA PHE A 136 -18.12 6.90 8.28
C PHE A 136 -18.40 8.01 9.29
N ASP A 137 -17.33 8.53 9.89
CA ASP A 137 -17.41 9.68 10.77
C ASP A 137 -17.83 10.93 9.97
N SER A 138 -19.13 11.19 9.94
CA SER A 138 -19.72 12.38 9.32
C SER A 138 -19.40 13.67 10.05
N THR A 139 -18.73 13.60 11.20
CA THR A 139 -18.28 14.78 11.94
C THR A 139 -16.93 15.31 11.44
N HIS A 140 -16.18 14.52 10.66
CA HIS A 140 -14.92 14.96 10.06
C HIS A 140 -15.20 15.96 8.92
N PRO A 141 -14.62 17.19 8.93
CA PRO A 141 -14.91 18.23 7.93
C PRO A 141 -14.69 17.77 6.48
N LEU A 142 -13.65 16.97 6.22
CA LEU A 142 -13.35 16.40 4.90
C LEU A 142 -14.31 15.28 4.44
N ALA A 143 -15.12 14.66 5.29
CA ALA A 143 -15.94 13.53 4.88
C ALA A 143 -16.93 13.89 3.75
N ARG A 144 -17.36 15.15 3.69
CA ARG A 144 -18.28 15.67 2.67
C ARG A 144 -17.63 15.85 1.30
N THR A 145 -16.29 15.90 1.21
CA THR A 145 -15.58 16.14 -0.06
C THR A 145 -15.45 14.88 -0.91
N TRP A 146 -15.60 13.68 -0.33
CA TRP A 146 -15.59 12.41 -1.06
C TRP A 146 -16.83 11.53 -0.86
N CYS A 147 -17.56 11.64 0.28
CA CYS A 147 -18.81 10.92 0.55
C CYS A 147 -20.09 11.79 0.45
N GLY A 148 -20.01 12.93 -0.23
CA GLY A 148 -21.11 13.86 -0.44
C GLY A 148 -22.10 13.50 -1.57
N GLY A 149 -21.89 12.41 -2.29
CA GLY A 149 -22.71 12.00 -3.44
C GLY A 149 -23.98 11.21 -3.09
N GLY A 150 -24.45 11.24 -1.84
CA GLY A 150 -25.62 10.47 -1.40
C GLY A 150 -25.34 8.97 -1.20
N PRO A 151 -26.39 8.15 -1.04
CA PRO A 151 -26.25 6.74 -0.64
C PRO A 151 -25.44 5.86 -1.60
N ASP A 152 -25.43 6.17 -2.90
CA ASP A 152 -24.69 5.44 -3.93
C ASP A 152 -23.50 6.25 -4.49
N GLY A 153 -23.20 7.42 -3.90
CA GLY A 153 -22.12 8.30 -4.32
C GLY A 153 -22.36 9.04 -5.65
N SER A 154 -23.54 8.93 -6.26
CA SER A 154 -23.77 9.43 -7.61
C SER A 154 -24.71 10.64 -7.72
N GLU A 155 -25.32 11.10 -6.62
CA GLU A 155 -26.38 12.12 -6.62
C GLU A 155 -25.94 13.45 -7.25
N THR A 156 -24.76 13.95 -6.88
CA THR A 156 -24.21 15.21 -7.43
C THR A 156 -23.88 15.09 -8.91
N ALA A 157 -23.31 13.94 -9.32
CA ALA A 157 -23.06 13.64 -10.72
C ALA A 157 -24.36 13.58 -11.53
N ARG A 158 -25.41 12.91 -11.03
CA ARG A 158 -26.73 12.85 -11.68
C ARG A 158 -27.33 14.24 -11.88
N ARG A 159 -27.28 15.08 -10.84
CA ARG A 159 -27.78 16.47 -10.89
C ARG A 159 -27.05 17.29 -11.95
N LEU A 160 -25.73 17.17 -12.06
CA LEU A 160 -24.96 17.88 -13.09
C LEU A 160 -25.23 17.32 -14.49
N ILE A 161 -25.25 16.00 -14.67
CA ILE A 161 -25.54 15.35 -15.98
C ILE A 161 -26.91 15.79 -16.51
N ALA A 162 -27.91 15.86 -15.63
CA ALA A 162 -29.27 16.28 -16.01
C ALA A 162 -29.32 17.68 -16.62
N CYS A 163 -28.44 18.60 -16.21
CA CYS A 163 -28.40 19.97 -16.72
C CYS A 163 -27.20 20.31 -17.62
N ALA A 164 -26.22 19.41 -17.79
CA ALA A 164 -24.99 19.67 -18.55
C ALA A 164 -25.24 20.12 -20.00
N HIS A 165 -26.25 19.54 -20.66
CA HIS A 165 -26.67 19.92 -22.02
C HIS A 165 -27.09 21.39 -22.17
N ASN A 166 -27.48 22.05 -21.07
CA ASN A 166 -27.85 23.46 -21.09
C ASN A 166 -26.62 24.37 -21.17
N VAL A 167 -25.46 23.93 -20.70
CA VAL A 167 -24.25 24.78 -20.62
C VAL A 167 -23.18 24.41 -21.63
N LEU A 168 -23.08 23.15 -22.04
CA LEU A 168 -22.12 22.71 -23.04
C LEU A 168 -22.37 23.39 -24.40
N SER A 169 -21.31 23.90 -25.02
CA SER A 169 -21.33 24.38 -26.40
C SER A 169 -21.58 23.21 -27.37
N GLU A 170 -21.83 23.49 -28.65
CA GLU A 170 -22.11 22.45 -29.65
C GLU A 170 -20.96 21.44 -29.83
N SER A 171 -19.74 21.86 -29.52
CA SER A 171 -18.54 21.01 -29.56
C SER A 171 -17.95 20.75 -28.16
N GLY A 172 -18.73 21.05 -27.11
CA GLY A 172 -18.29 20.99 -25.73
C GLY A 172 -18.00 19.56 -25.29
N LEU A 173 -16.90 19.40 -24.54
CA LEU A 173 -16.51 18.12 -23.94
C LEU A 173 -16.86 18.09 -22.46
N PHE A 174 -17.32 16.95 -21.97
CA PHE A 174 -17.59 16.74 -20.54
C PHE A 174 -16.77 15.57 -19.98
N TYR A 175 -15.89 15.87 -19.04
CA TYR A 175 -15.12 14.89 -18.29
C TYR A 175 -15.70 14.71 -16.89
N LEU A 176 -15.98 13.46 -16.54
CA LEU A 176 -16.53 13.08 -15.25
C LEU A 176 -15.72 11.91 -14.68
N VAL A 177 -15.25 12.07 -13.43
CA VAL A 177 -14.74 10.94 -12.65
C VAL A 177 -15.91 10.20 -12.03
N ALA A 178 -15.93 8.87 -12.14
CA ALA A 178 -16.92 8.01 -11.51
C ALA A 178 -16.27 6.72 -11.03
N ALA A 179 -16.76 6.20 -9.90
CA ALA A 179 -16.43 4.87 -9.39
C ALA A 179 -17.36 3.81 -10.02
N GLU A 180 -16.95 2.54 -9.96
CA GLU A 180 -17.75 1.42 -10.49
C GLU A 180 -19.11 1.32 -9.80
N GLU A 181 -19.14 1.61 -8.49
CA GLU A 181 -20.32 1.63 -7.64
C GLU A 181 -21.35 2.68 -8.07
N ASN A 182 -20.95 3.72 -8.83
CA ASN A 182 -21.89 4.74 -9.31
C ASN A 182 -22.73 4.28 -10.51
N ASN A 183 -22.49 3.05 -11.01
CA ASN A 183 -23.15 2.49 -12.19
C ASN A 183 -23.02 3.41 -13.42
N VAL A 184 -21.81 3.45 -13.97
CA VAL A 184 -21.43 4.35 -15.07
C VAL A 184 -22.38 4.22 -16.27
N ASP A 185 -22.84 3.00 -16.59
CA ASP A 185 -23.79 2.77 -17.69
C ASP A 185 -25.12 3.50 -17.49
N VAL A 186 -25.58 3.63 -16.24
CA VAL A 186 -26.79 4.39 -15.89
C VAL A 186 -26.53 5.89 -15.97
N LEU A 187 -25.39 6.36 -15.48
CA LEU A 187 -25.03 7.79 -15.56
C LEU A 187 -24.94 8.27 -17.01
N VAL A 188 -24.32 7.47 -17.87
CA VAL A 188 -24.19 7.76 -19.30
C VAL A 188 -25.55 7.87 -20.00
N LYS A 189 -26.52 7.04 -19.61
CA LYS A 189 -27.87 7.02 -20.20
C LYS A 189 -28.83 8.02 -19.56
N LEU A 190 -28.41 8.74 -18.52
CA LEU A 190 -29.29 9.59 -17.71
C LEU A 190 -29.85 10.78 -18.49
N ASN A 191 -29.06 11.34 -19.41
CA ASN A 191 -29.47 12.48 -20.21
C ASN A 191 -29.33 12.19 -21.70
N PRO A 192 -30.41 11.84 -22.40
CA PRO A 192 -30.37 11.49 -23.82
C PRO A 192 -30.01 12.68 -24.73
N LYS A 193 -30.04 13.91 -24.22
CA LYS A 193 -29.66 15.12 -24.97
C LYS A 193 -28.14 15.34 -25.02
N LEU A 194 -27.36 14.59 -24.25
CA LEU A 194 -25.91 14.56 -24.38
C LEU A 194 -25.57 13.61 -25.53
N GLU A 195 -25.62 14.13 -26.75
CA GLU A 195 -25.32 13.39 -27.98
C GLU A 195 -23.81 13.45 -28.25
N GLY A 196 -23.13 12.30 -28.31
CA GLY A 196 -21.69 12.26 -28.56
C GLY A 196 -21.05 10.89 -28.38
N ASN A 197 -19.76 10.81 -28.68
CA ASN A 197 -18.96 9.62 -28.42
C ASN A 197 -18.67 9.51 -26.92
N ILE A 198 -19.48 8.73 -26.20
CA ILE A 198 -19.14 8.35 -24.84
C ILE A 198 -18.00 7.35 -24.90
N ARG A 199 -16.84 7.74 -24.36
CA ARG A 199 -15.65 6.89 -24.30
C ARG A 199 -15.16 6.82 -22.87
N LYS A 200 -14.82 5.62 -22.44
CA LYS A 200 -14.00 5.44 -21.24
C LYS A 200 -12.58 5.89 -21.59
N VAL A 201 -12.29 7.18 -21.39
CA VAL A 201 -11.02 7.82 -21.81
C VAL A 201 -9.83 7.15 -21.14
N LEU A 202 -9.92 7.01 -19.81
CA LEU A 202 -8.98 6.24 -19.02
C LEU A 202 -9.76 5.48 -17.95
N GLN A 203 -9.47 4.19 -17.85
CA GLN A 203 -9.75 3.44 -16.65
C GLN A 203 -8.41 3.26 -15.94
N ARG A 204 -8.11 4.12 -14.97
CA ARG A 204 -7.46 3.56 -13.80
C ARG A 204 -8.57 2.85 -13.07
N ALA A 205 -8.39 1.57 -12.73
CA ALA A 205 -8.96 1.13 -11.48
C ALA A 205 -8.55 2.22 -10.48
N LEU A 206 -9.50 2.99 -9.94
CA LEU A 206 -9.18 3.86 -8.83
C LEU A 206 -8.51 2.92 -7.88
N VAL A 207 -7.22 3.12 -7.79
CA VAL A 207 -6.32 2.21 -7.14
C VAL A 207 -6.50 2.68 -5.68
N HIS A 208 -7.67 2.35 -5.11
CA HIS A 208 -7.75 1.44 -3.96
C HIS A 208 -6.99 0.15 -4.28
N SER A 209 -5.79 0.31 -4.83
CA SER A 209 -4.94 -0.66 -5.41
C SER A 209 -5.56 -1.85 -6.13
N GLU A 210 -5.52 -2.09 -7.43
CA GLU A 210 -5.36 -3.52 -7.78
C GLU A 210 -4.02 -4.06 -7.24
N VAL A 211 -3.07 -3.14 -6.97
CA VAL A 211 -1.89 -3.34 -6.11
C VAL A 211 -2.22 -3.35 -4.58
N GLN A 212 -3.43 -3.01 -4.11
CA GLN A 212 -3.91 -3.00 -2.68
C GLN A 212 -4.93 -4.11 -2.43
N LYS A 213 -5.78 -4.49 -3.39
CA LYS A 213 -6.37 -5.83 -3.53
C LYS A 213 -5.27 -6.89 -3.49
N MET A 214 -4.07 -6.56 -4.01
CA MET A 214 -2.87 -7.41 -3.95
C MET A 214 -1.78 -6.94 -2.95
N SER A 215 -2.08 -6.01 -2.03
CA SER A 215 -1.13 -5.73 -0.94
C SER A 215 -1.51 -6.64 0.22
N ILE A 216 -0.66 -7.62 0.48
CA ILE A 216 -0.76 -8.44 1.67
C ILE A 216 -0.81 -7.53 2.90
N LEU A 217 -1.62 -7.89 3.87
CA LEU A 217 -1.51 -7.36 5.22
C LEU A 217 -0.72 -8.39 6.01
N ALA A 218 0.51 -8.02 6.35
CA ALA A 218 1.48 -8.95 6.90
C ALA A 218 1.86 -8.61 8.33
N ASP A 219 1.92 -9.63 9.19
CA ASP A 219 2.70 -9.59 10.42
C ASP A 219 3.75 -10.71 10.36
N LEU A 220 5.01 -10.31 10.24
CA LEU A 220 6.13 -11.24 10.04
C LEU A 220 6.82 -11.63 11.36
N ASN A 221 6.23 -11.37 12.53
CA ASN A 221 6.86 -11.68 13.81
C ASN A 221 5.87 -12.14 14.91
N ILE A 222 5.14 -13.22 14.68
CA ILE A 222 4.38 -13.88 15.76
C ILE A 222 5.33 -14.83 16.51
N VAL A 223 5.60 -14.56 17.78
CA VAL A 223 6.61 -15.30 18.54
C VAL A 223 6.01 -16.55 19.19
N ARG A 224 6.60 -17.70 18.89
CA ARG A 224 6.34 -18.96 19.62
C ARG A 224 7.25 -19.04 20.84
N GLN A 225 6.67 -19.09 22.04
CA GLN A 225 7.43 -19.35 23.26
C GLN A 225 7.72 -20.86 23.40
N SER A 226 8.95 -21.21 23.77
CA SER A 226 9.45 -22.61 23.78
C SER A 226 8.65 -23.57 24.65
N ASN A 227 8.03 -23.08 25.73
CA ASN A 227 7.29 -23.87 26.72
C ASN A 227 5.75 -23.72 26.61
N GLN A 228 5.26 -23.09 25.55
CA GLN A 228 3.85 -22.71 25.45
C GLN A 228 3.02 -23.78 24.75
N ASN A 229 1.81 -24.00 25.27
CA ASN A 229 0.82 -24.89 24.66
C ASN A 229 0.54 -24.45 23.20
N PRO A 230 0.56 -25.36 22.21
CA PRO A 230 0.19 -25.07 20.83
C PRO A 230 -1.13 -24.28 20.68
N ALA A 231 -2.10 -24.49 21.58
CA ALA A 231 -3.37 -23.78 21.60
C ALA A 231 -3.23 -22.25 21.78
N ALA A 232 -2.22 -21.80 22.52
CA ALA A 232 -2.01 -20.37 22.74
C ALA A 232 -1.46 -19.68 21.48
N LEU A 233 -0.55 -20.34 20.75
CA LEU A 233 -0.11 -19.85 19.45
C LEU A 233 -1.28 -19.78 18.46
N LEU A 234 -2.11 -20.82 18.44
CA LEU A 234 -3.32 -20.86 17.62
C LEU A 234 -4.27 -19.71 17.96
N SER A 235 -4.46 -19.34 19.24
CA SER A 235 -5.30 -18.19 19.60
C SER A 235 -4.77 -16.85 19.06
N VAL A 236 -3.45 -16.68 18.97
CA VAL A 236 -2.84 -15.48 18.40
C VAL A 236 -3.08 -15.45 16.89
N VAL A 237 -2.91 -16.60 16.22
CA VAL A 237 -3.17 -16.74 14.78
C VAL A 237 -4.65 -16.48 14.46
N LYS A 238 -5.58 -17.07 15.22
CA LYS A 238 -7.02 -16.82 15.08
C LYS A 238 -7.34 -15.34 15.24
N PHE A 239 -6.83 -14.70 16.29
CA PHE A 239 -7.07 -13.28 16.49
C PHE A 239 -6.54 -12.42 15.34
N ALA A 240 -5.32 -12.69 14.86
CA ALA A 240 -4.71 -11.96 13.74
C ALA A 240 -5.53 -12.11 12.45
N VAL A 241 -6.04 -13.29 12.15
CA VAL A 241 -6.77 -13.59 10.90
C VAL A 241 -8.24 -13.20 11.00
N GLU A 242 -8.94 -13.74 12.01
CA GLU A 242 -10.40 -13.65 12.14
C GLU A 242 -10.83 -12.25 12.56
N GLN A 243 -10.08 -11.60 13.47
CA GLN A 243 -10.45 -10.29 14.01
C GLN A 243 -9.75 -9.15 13.26
N LEU A 244 -8.44 -9.27 13.06
CA LEU A 244 -7.62 -8.19 12.51
C LEU A 244 -7.42 -8.24 10.98
N LYS A 245 -7.88 -9.32 10.34
CA LYS A 245 -7.87 -9.52 8.88
C LYS A 245 -6.46 -9.51 8.25
N TYR A 246 -5.45 -9.96 8.99
CA TYR A 246 -4.15 -10.27 8.40
C TYR A 246 -4.27 -11.48 7.47
N ASP A 247 -3.72 -11.36 6.26
CA ASP A 247 -3.71 -12.43 5.26
C ASP A 247 -2.37 -13.18 5.21
N THR A 248 -1.31 -12.58 5.76
CA THR A 248 0.04 -13.14 5.72
C THR A 248 0.68 -13.08 7.09
N LEU A 249 1.11 -14.22 7.62
CA LEU A 249 1.73 -14.33 8.94
C LEU A 249 3.07 -15.05 8.87
N ALA A 250 4.04 -14.68 9.70
CA ALA A 250 5.22 -15.50 9.93
C ALA A 250 5.36 -15.90 11.41
N ILE A 251 5.49 -17.21 11.63
CA ILE A 251 5.69 -17.81 12.95
C ILE A 251 7.18 -17.81 13.25
N ASN A 252 7.58 -16.97 14.19
CA ASN A 252 8.94 -16.76 14.60
C ASN A 252 9.35 -17.71 15.73
N THR A 253 10.49 -18.37 15.55
CA THR A 253 11.22 -19.09 16.60
C THR A 253 12.49 -18.32 16.91
N GLU A 254 12.71 -18.00 18.18
CA GLU A 254 13.90 -17.24 18.62
C GLU A 254 14.98 -18.18 19.15
N LEU A 255 16.23 -17.96 18.74
CA LEU A 255 17.40 -18.70 19.16
C LEU A 255 18.47 -17.72 19.65
N MET A 256 18.86 -17.84 20.92
CA MET A 256 19.98 -17.07 21.48
C MET A 256 21.30 -17.82 21.23
N VAL A 257 22.28 -17.12 20.70
CA VAL A 257 23.61 -17.64 20.39
C VAL A 257 24.65 -16.71 21.01
N GLU A 258 25.01 -17.02 22.24
CA GLU A 258 26.02 -16.30 23.00
C GLU A 258 27.13 -17.26 23.42
N THR A 259 28.36 -16.77 23.47
CA THR A 259 29.43 -17.44 24.22
C THR A 259 29.02 -17.48 25.68
N THR A 260 28.90 -18.67 26.27
CA THR A 260 28.71 -18.81 27.72
C THR A 260 29.86 -18.10 28.44
N GLY A 261 29.58 -16.92 28.98
CA GLY A 261 30.45 -16.25 29.93
C GLY A 261 30.32 -16.94 31.29
N ASP A 262 31.44 -17.36 31.84
CA ASP A 262 31.58 -17.89 33.19
C ASP A 262 30.77 -17.07 34.21
N SER A 263 29.64 -17.62 34.64
CA SER A 263 28.94 -17.18 35.83
C SER A 263 28.67 -18.40 36.71
N ALA A 264 29.75 -18.84 37.35
CA ALA A 264 29.69 -19.72 38.51
C ALA A 264 30.79 -19.29 39.50
N THR A 265 30.45 -18.33 40.34
CA THR A 265 31.00 -18.31 41.71
C THR A 265 30.51 -19.59 42.39
N GLU A 266 31.41 -20.58 42.54
CA GLU A 266 31.78 -21.22 43.81
C GLU A 266 32.48 -22.59 43.59
N LEU A 267 33.63 -22.68 44.27
CA LEU A 267 34.35 -23.84 44.81
C LEU A 267 34.35 -25.20 44.08
N GLY A 268 35.57 -25.64 43.74
CA GLY A 268 35.99 -27.01 44.03
C GLY A 268 36.23 -27.92 42.83
N SER A 269 37.52 -28.09 42.50
CA SER A 269 38.15 -29.30 41.97
C SER A 269 37.78 -29.85 40.57
N SER A 270 38.84 -29.91 39.76
CA SER A 270 39.21 -31.05 38.89
C SER A 270 38.41 -31.33 37.61
N LYS A 271 39.06 -30.97 36.49
CA LYS A 271 38.99 -31.57 35.14
C LYS A 271 37.59 -31.99 34.65
N LYS A 272 36.90 -31.11 33.91
CA LYS A 272 35.80 -31.51 33.01
C LYS A 272 36.15 -31.23 31.54
N LYS A 273 36.11 -32.32 30.76
CA LYS A 273 36.19 -32.39 29.29
C LYS A 273 35.45 -31.22 28.63
N LYS A 274 36.10 -30.55 27.66
CA LYS A 274 35.44 -29.70 26.64
C LYS A 274 34.36 -30.53 25.94
N ARG A 275 33.12 -30.42 26.42
CA ARG A 275 31.94 -31.02 25.80
C ARG A 275 31.60 -30.11 24.62
N LYS A 276 31.86 -30.56 23.39
CA LYS A 276 31.35 -29.91 22.16
C LYS A 276 29.83 -29.81 22.32
N GLN A 277 29.33 -28.62 22.65
CA GLN A 277 27.89 -28.39 22.75
C GLN A 277 27.37 -28.31 21.32
N SER A 278 26.61 -29.31 20.89
CA SER A 278 25.89 -29.27 19.63
C SER A 278 24.83 -28.18 19.74
N LEU A 279 24.97 -27.08 18.99
CA LEU A 279 23.89 -26.11 18.84
C LEU A 279 22.74 -26.79 18.10
N GLU A 280 21.68 -27.15 18.83
CA GLU A 280 20.46 -27.68 18.24
C GLU A 280 19.59 -26.55 17.73
N VAL A 281 19.49 -26.44 16.40
CA VAL A 281 18.54 -25.51 15.77
C VAL A 281 17.18 -26.21 15.70
N PRO A 282 16.10 -25.65 16.28
CA PRO A 282 14.78 -26.28 16.24
C PRO A 282 14.24 -26.33 14.81
N LYS A 283 13.42 -27.35 14.50
CA LYS A 283 12.66 -27.40 13.23
C LYS A 283 11.53 -26.36 13.23
N PRO A 284 11.14 -25.83 12.06
CA PRO A 284 9.96 -24.98 11.94
C PRO A 284 8.71 -25.63 12.53
N PHE A 285 7.93 -24.86 13.28
CA PHE A 285 6.66 -25.31 13.83
C PHE A 285 5.55 -25.11 12.81
N ALA A 286 4.86 -26.19 12.42
CA ALA A 286 3.67 -26.13 11.59
C ALA A 286 2.44 -25.88 12.47
N VAL A 287 1.75 -24.77 12.24
CA VAL A 287 0.49 -24.46 12.92
C VAL A 287 -0.65 -25.19 12.21
N ASP A 288 -1.49 -25.88 12.97
CA ASP A 288 -2.73 -26.44 12.44
C ASP A 288 -3.76 -25.32 12.22
N ILE A 289 -4.07 -25.06 10.95
CA ILE A 289 -4.91 -23.95 10.49
C ILE A 289 -6.36 -24.42 10.26
N SER A 290 -6.66 -25.71 10.44
CA SER A 290 -7.97 -26.30 10.14
C SER A 290 -9.14 -25.62 10.86
N SER A 291 -8.88 -25.06 12.04
CA SER A 291 -9.88 -24.42 12.89
C SER A 291 -9.92 -22.89 12.79
N VAL A 292 -9.13 -22.28 11.89
CA VAL A 292 -9.09 -20.83 11.67
C VAL A 292 -10.12 -20.44 10.62
N ASP A 293 -11.02 -19.51 10.95
CA ASP A 293 -11.99 -19.02 9.97
C ASP A 293 -11.35 -18.04 8.97
N THR A 294 -11.29 -18.45 7.70
CA THR A 294 -10.77 -17.63 6.59
C THR A 294 -11.84 -17.05 5.67
N SER A 295 -13.13 -17.20 6.01
CA SER A 295 -14.26 -16.77 5.16
C SER A 295 -14.18 -15.30 4.75
N ALA A 296 -13.86 -14.41 5.70
CA ALA A 296 -13.70 -12.98 5.45
C ALA A 296 -12.53 -12.66 4.49
N LEU A 297 -11.42 -13.42 4.57
CA LEU A 297 -10.31 -13.27 3.64
C LEU A 297 -10.73 -13.76 2.24
N GLN A 298 -11.40 -14.90 2.16
CA GLN A 298 -11.89 -15.45 0.88
C GLN A 298 -12.90 -14.53 0.21
N ALA A 299 -13.81 -13.92 0.96
CA ALA A 299 -14.74 -12.91 0.46
C ALA A 299 -14.03 -11.68 -0.13
N SER A 300 -12.84 -11.35 0.38
CA SER A 300 -11.97 -10.30 -0.17
C SER A 300 -11.05 -10.76 -1.30
N GLY A 301 -11.19 -12.01 -1.77
CA GLY A 301 -10.33 -12.61 -2.80
C GLY A 301 -8.94 -13.01 -2.31
N LYS A 302 -8.71 -13.06 -0.99
CA LYS A 302 -7.41 -13.33 -0.37
C LYS A 302 -7.35 -14.74 0.23
N ARG A 303 -6.13 -15.27 0.31
CA ARG A 303 -5.85 -16.56 0.96
C ARG A 303 -4.83 -16.36 2.08
N LEU A 304 -5.07 -17.02 3.20
CA LEU A 304 -4.15 -17.03 4.34
C LEU A 304 -2.84 -17.72 3.96
N ARG A 305 -1.72 -17.06 4.24
CA ARG A 305 -0.37 -17.61 4.07
C ARG A 305 0.37 -17.56 5.39
N ILE A 306 0.94 -18.70 5.79
CA ILE A 306 1.75 -18.82 7.00
C ILE A 306 3.16 -19.23 6.60
N TYR A 307 4.14 -18.41 7.00
CA TYR A 307 5.56 -18.63 6.79
C TYR A 307 6.24 -19.01 8.09
N SER A 308 7.35 -19.74 7.99
CA SER A 308 8.23 -20.02 9.11
C SER A 308 9.39 -19.02 9.16
N ARG A 309 9.65 -18.46 10.35
CA ARG A 309 10.74 -17.51 10.58
C ARG A 309 11.65 -18.00 11.71
N LEU A 310 12.96 -17.89 11.52
CA LEU A 310 13.96 -18.08 12.57
C LEU A 310 14.64 -16.75 12.87
N THR A 311 14.57 -16.29 14.12
CA THR A 311 15.32 -15.12 14.60
C THR A 311 16.49 -15.56 15.49
N ILE A 312 17.71 -15.29 15.04
CA ILE A 312 18.93 -15.61 15.78
C ILE A 312 19.46 -14.33 16.42
N ILE A 313 19.57 -14.33 17.75
CA ILE A 313 20.18 -13.24 18.50
C ILE A 313 21.62 -13.66 18.77
N ALA A 314 22.57 -12.98 18.14
CA ALA A 314 23.96 -13.44 18.08
C ALA A 314 24.97 -12.36 18.48
N SER A 315 25.84 -12.68 19.42
CA SER A 315 27.05 -11.91 19.76
C SER A 315 28.30 -12.49 19.10
N ASP A 316 28.37 -13.82 18.99
CA ASP A 316 29.50 -14.57 18.45
C ASP A 316 29.34 -14.90 16.96
N HIS A 317 30.35 -14.55 16.16
CA HIS A 317 30.33 -14.72 14.71
C HIS A 317 30.64 -16.16 14.25
N GLU A 318 31.41 -16.94 15.02
CA GLU A 318 31.75 -18.32 14.69
C GLU A 318 30.54 -19.23 14.92
N LEU A 319 29.86 -19.08 16.06
CA LEU A 319 28.65 -19.81 16.39
C LEU A 319 27.52 -19.49 15.41
N LEU A 320 27.37 -18.23 14.99
CA LEU A 320 26.41 -17.86 13.96
C LEU A 320 26.67 -18.61 12.64
N GLN A 321 27.93 -18.74 12.21
CA GLN A 321 28.27 -19.50 11.01
C GLN A 321 27.96 -21.00 11.16
N GLN A 322 28.10 -21.56 12.37
CA GLN A 322 27.71 -22.95 12.65
C GLN A 322 26.19 -23.12 12.55
N VAL A 323 25.42 -22.21 13.14
CA VAL A 323 23.94 -22.21 13.08
C VAL A 323 23.46 -22.05 11.64
N MET A 324 24.06 -21.17 10.85
CA MET A 324 23.69 -20.99 9.43
C MET A 324 23.94 -22.25 8.57
N LYS A 325 24.93 -23.08 8.93
CA LYS A 325 25.22 -24.34 8.24
C LYS A 325 24.33 -25.50 8.70
N HIS A 326 23.58 -25.33 9.79
CA HIS A 326 22.74 -26.39 10.32
C HIS A 326 21.58 -26.70 9.34
N PRO A 327 21.27 -27.97 9.06
CA PRO A 327 20.25 -28.35 8.08
C PRO A 327 18.87 -27.76 8.39
N ASN A 328 18.49 -27.69 9.67
CA ASN A 328 17.21 -27.11 10.07
C ASN A 328 17.09 -25.61 9.74
N THR A 329 18.19 -24.86 9.63
CA THR A 329 18.15 -23.43 9.28
C THR A 329 17.64 -23.22 7.86
N ALA A 330 17.96 -24.13 6.94
CA ALA A 330 17.48 -24.09 5.56
C ALA A 330 15.98 -24.43 5.41
N LEU A 331 15.35 -25.01 6.46
CA LEU A 331 13.93 -25.33 6.45
C LEU A 331 13.04 -24.10 6.64
N TYR A 332 13.56 -23.02 7.24
CA TYR A 332 12.80 -21.81 7.49
C TYR A 332 12.61 -20.98 6.22
N ASP A 333 11.46 -20.33 6.09
CA ASP A 333 11.14 -19.45 4.96
C ASP A 333 11.85 -18.11 5.09
N LEU A 334 11.95 -17.56 6.31
CA LEU A 334 12.61 -16.29 6.63
C LEU A 334 13.72 -16.46 7.65
N LEU A 335 14.86 -15.82 7.41
CA LEU A 335 15.99 -15.77 8.34
C LEU A 335 16.25 -14.35 8.84
N ALA A 336 16.14 -14.18 10.15
CA ALA A 336 16.28 -12.92 10.85
C ALA A 336 17.47 -12.97 11.81
N ILE A 337 18.30 -11.93 11.83
CA ILE A 337 19.41 -11.83 12.79
C ILE A 337 19.26 -10.57 13.64
N CYS A 338 19.37 -10.69 14.95
CA CYS A 338 19.58 -9.58 15.87
C CYS A 338 21.08 -9.50 16.20
N PRO A 339 21.85 -8.59 15.56
CA PRO A 339 23.29 -8.52 15.72
C PRO A 339 23.65 -7.78 17.02
N LEU A 340 24.40 -8.44 17.91
CA LEU A 340 24.94 -7.83 19.13
C LEU A 340 26.40 -7.35 18.96
N SER A 341 27.02 -7.61 17.81
CA SER A 341 28.38 -7.15 17.47
C SER A 341 28.50 -6.69 16.01
N GLU A 342 29.47 -5.82 15.71
CA GLU A 342 29.74 -5.35 14.33
C GLU A 342 30.17 -6.48 13.40
N GLN A 343 30.86 -7.50 13.92
CA GLN A 343 31.30 -8.68 13.17
C GLN A 343 30.09 -9.49 12.67
N VAL A 344 29.13 -9.75 13.56
CA VAL A 344 27.87 -10.43 13.20
C VAL A 344 27.09 -9.61 12.17
N PHE A 345 27.02 -8.28 12.35
CA PHE A 345 26.35 -7.40 11.39
C PHE A 345 26.97 -7.45 9.99
N ASN A 346 28.30 -7.51 9.87
CA ASN A 346 28.95 -7.64 8.56
C ASN A 346 28.58 -8.96 7.87
N ILE A 347 28.52 -10.07 8.62
CA ILE A 347 28.01 -11.35 8.09
C ILE A 347 26.57 -11.21 7.58
N CYS A 348 25.71 -10.48 8.32
CA CYS A 348 24.33 -10.24 7.90
C CYS A 348 24.22 -9.55 6.55
N ILE A 349 25.13 -8.60 6.26
CA ILE A 349 25.15 -7.88 4.99
C ILE A 349 25.64 -8.78 3.86
N GLU A 350 26.71 -9.55 4.10
CA GLU A 350 27.38 -10.36 3.07
C GLU A 350 26.54 -11.56 2.63
N LYS A 351 25.87 -12.24 3.56
CA LYS A 351 25.13 -13.46 3.26
C LYS A 351 23.75 -13.14 2.70
N GLN A 352 23.49 -13.55 1.46
CA GLN A 352 22.18 -13.37 0.81
C GLN A 352 21.05 -14.15 1.48
N VAL A 353 21.38 -15.23 2.21
CA VAL A 353 20.41 -16.07 2.93
C VAL A 353 19.69 -15.31 4.06
N ILE A 354 20.32 -14.26 4.59
CA ILE A 354 19.76 -13.45 5.68
C ILE A 354 18.81 -12.41 5.08
N ASP A 355 17.57 -12.39 5.54
CA ASP A 355 16.53 -11.50 5.03
C ASP A 355 16.51 -10.16 5.72
N LEU A 356 16.53 -10.23 7.04
CA LEU A 356 16.10 -9.15 7.89
C LEU A 356 16.97 -9.03 9.13
N ILE A 357 17.17 -7.77 9.54
CA ILE A 357 17.93 -7.40 10.71
C ILE A 357 16.92 -6.97 11.76
N SER A 358 16.81 -7.79 12.81
CA SER A 358 15.99 -7.50 13.98
C SER A 358 16.78 -6.64 14.96
N THR A 359 16.07 -5.88 15.80
CA THR A 359 16.68 -5.06 16.85
C THR A 359 15.90 -5.25 18.14
N ASP A 360 16.61 -5.31 19.27
CA ASP A 360 15.96 -5.14 20.56
C ASP A 360 15.55 -3.68 20.72
N MET A 361 14.24 -3.43 20.79
CA MET A 361 13.71 -2.07 20.92
C MET A 361 13.99 -1.44 22.28
N VAL A 362 14.32 -2.26 23.29
CA VAL A 362 14.65 -1.83 24.65
C VAL A 362 16.14 -1.51 24.74
N THR A 363 17.00 -2.47 24.38
CA THR A 363 18.46 -2.31 24.50
C THR A 363 19.07 -1.72 23.23
N ARG A 364 19.48 -0.45 23.29
CA ARG A 364 20.02 0.29 22.14
C ARG A 364 21.45 -0.10 21.80
N GLN A 365 21.65 -0.60 20.58
CA GLN A 365 22.98 -0.76 19.97
C GLN A 365 23.36 0.50 19.19
N ASN A 366 23.96 1.50 19.87
CA ASN A 366 24.23 2.82 19.27
C ASN A 366 25.08 2.78 17.98
N TRP A 367 25.97 1.80 17.85
CA TRP A 367 26.78 1.60 16.64
C TRP A 367 25.92 1.19 15.42
N LEU A 368 24.85 0.43 15.66
CA LEU A 368 23.90 -0.03 14.64
C LEU A 368 23.05 1.13 14.14
N LEU A 369 22.70 2.09 15.01
CA LEU A 369 21.86 3.26 14.71
C LEU A 369 22.53 4.33 13.83
N LYS A 370 23.78 4.15 13.42
CA LYS A 370 24.45 5.06 12.49
C LYS A 370 23.83 4.93 11.10
N SER A 371 23.41 6.04 10.48
CA SER A 371 22.76 6.01 9.16
C SER A 371 23.61 5.32 8.07
N LYS A 372 24.95 5.48 8.11
CA LYS A 372 25.85 4.76 7.19
C LYS A 372 25.73 3.24 7.31
N THR A 373 25.59 2.74 8.54
CA THR A 373 25.50 1.31 8.87
C THR A 373 24.20 0.72 8.35
N LEU A 374 23.03 1.26 8.73
CA LEU A 374 21.74 0.72 8.27
C LEU A 374 21.51 0.92 6.78
N LYS A 375 21.93 2.04 6.18
CA LYS A 375 21.85 2.22 4.72
C LYS A 375 22.72 1.20 3.96
N LYS A 376 23.85 0.75 4.52
CA LYS A 376 24.64 -0.34 3.92
C LYS A 376 23.85 -1.64 3.90
N ALA A 377 23.15 -1.97 4.98
CA ALA A 377 22.28 -3.14 5.03
C ALA A 377 21.09 -3.05 4.06
N VAL A 378 20.40 -1.90 4.01
CA VAL A 378 19.27 -1.68 3.08
C VAL A 378 19.72 -1.78 1.62
N ARG A 379 20.90 -1.24 1.27
CA ARG A 379 21.48 -1.39 -0.09
C ARG A 379 21.84 -2.83 -0.43
N ALA A 380 22.23 -3.64 0.55
CA ALA A 380 22.40 -5.09 0.41
C ALA A 380 21.05 -5.85 0.39
N GLY A 381 19.93 -5.12 0.30
CA GLY A 381 18.58 -5.63 0.23
C GLY A 381 17.99 -6.04 1.58
N LYS A 382 18.71 -5.87 2.70
CA LYS A 382 18.22 -6.31 4.02
C LYS A 382 17.15 -5.35 4.52
N MET A 383 16.08 -5.91 5.10
CA MET A 383 15.07 -5.11 5.79
C MET A 383 15.43 -4.97 7.26
N VAL A 384 15.15 -3.81 7.85
CA VAL A 384 15.32 -3.55 9.28
C VAL A 384 13.95 -3.62 9.93
N GLU A 385 13.83 -4.37 11.02
CA GLU A 385 12.58 -4.55 11.74
C GLU A 385 12.44 -3.55 12.88
N ILE A 386 11.26 -2.95 13.03
CA ILE A 386 10.83 -2.26 14.25
C ILE A 386 9.65 -3.04 14.83
N SER A 387 9.86 -3.66 16.00
CA SER A 387 8.77 -4.33 16.72
C SER A 387 8.00 -3.34 17.59
N TYR A 388 6.68 -3.22 17.44
CA TYR A 388 5.92 -2.20 18.17
C TYR A 388 5.47 -2.63 19.58
N LYS A 389 5.54 -3.92 19.94
CA LYS A 389 5.09 -4.44 21.24
C LYS A 389 5.61 -3.64 22.46
N PRO A 390 6.91 -3.31 22.58
CA PRO A 390 7.42 -2.56 23.74
C PRO A 390 6.78 -1.17 23.91
N ALA A 391 6.36 -0.52 22.82
CA ALA A 391 5.65 0.75 22.89
C ALA A 391 4.22 0.61 23.47
N LEU A 392 3.62 -0.58 23.38
CA LEU A 392 2.28 -0.87 23.89
C LEU A 392 2.29 -1.33 25.34
N THR A 393 3.21 -2.23 25.71
CA THR A 393 3.10 -3.01 26.95
C THR A 393 3.75 -2.36 28.17
N ASP A 394 4.86 -1.64 28.02
CA ASP A 394 5.61 -1.09 29.15
C ASP A 394 5.60 0.44 29.12
N SER A 395 4.93 1.07 30.09
CA SER A 395 4.86 2.52 30.20
C SER A 395 6.22 3.16 30.51
N SER A 396 7.11 2.46 31.21
CA SER A 396 8.43 2.96 31.56
C SER A 396 9.37 3.00 30.36
N GLN A 397 9.27 1.99 29.48
CA GLN A 397 10.13 1.84 28.30
C GLN A 397 9.49 2.40 27.01
N ARG A 398 8.25 2.89 27.08
CA ARG A 398 7.51 3.40 25.91
C ARG A 398 8.23 4.53 25.21
N ILE A 399 8.67 5.54 25.98
CA ILE A 399 9.35 6.72 25.43
C ILE A 399 10.66 6.29 24.75
N ASP A 400 11.41 5.41 25.39
CA ASP A 400 12.67 4.89 24.85
C ASP A 400 12.46 4.06 23.59
N SER A 401 11.41 3.23 23.55
CA SER A 401 11.04 2.43 22.40
C SER A 401 10.62 3.29 21.21
N ILE A 402 9.81 4.34 21.44
CA ILE A 402 9.38 5.29 20.40
C ILE A 402 10.58 6.07 19.85
N SER A 403 11.41 6.62 20.74
CA SER A 403 12.63 7.34 20.37
C SER A 403 13.60 6.43 19.60
N HIS A 404 13.73 5.17 20.00
CA HIS A 404 14.57 4.19 19.30
C HIS A 404 14.01 3.87 17.91
N GLY A 405 12.71 3.61 17.79
CA GLY A 405 12.05 3.36 16.50
C GLY A 405 12.18 4.54 15.54
N SER A 406 12.03 5.77 16.05
CA SER A 406 12.27 6.98 15.24
C SER A 406 13.71 7.10 14.77
N LYS A 407 14.68 6.71 15.61
CA LYS A 407 16.09 6.69 15.21
C LYS A 407 16.38 5.61 14.17
N LEU A 408 15.79 4.44 14.29
CA LEU A 408 15.89 3.35 13.30
C LEU A 408 15.32 3.80 11.95
N PHE A 409 14.11 4.39 11.95
CA PHE A 409 13.46 4.87 10.73
C PHE A 409 14.27 5.96 10.02
N SER A 410 14.66 7.02 10.74
CA SER A 410 15.48 8.10 10.16
C SER A 410 16.83 7.62 9.63
N SER A 411 17.38 6.54 10.20
CA SER A 411 18.70 6.01 9.83
C SER A 411 18.64 5.04 8.65
N ALA A 412 17.66 4.12 8.63
CA ALA A 412 17.45 3.14 7.56
C ALA A 412 16.73 3.72 6.33
N GLY A 413 15.80 4.66 6.55
CA GLY A 413 14.99 5.29 5.52
C GLY A 413 13.72 4.53 5.14
N ARG A 414 12.86 5.17 4.35
CA ARG A 414 11.50 4.73 4.00
C ARG A 414 11.37 3.38 3.31
N ASP A 415 12.41 2.94 2.59
CA ASP A 415 12.39 1.68 1.83
C ASP A 415 13.03 0.51 2.59
N GLY A 416 13.50 0.75 3.83
CA GLY A 416 14.31 -0.20 4.59
C GLY A 416 13.66 -0.73 5.87
N ILE A 417 12.43 -0.31 6.20
CA ILE A 417 11.80 -0.63 7.49
C ILE A 417 10.53 -1.48 7.30
N ILE A 418 10.40 -2.52 8.12
CA ILE A 418 9.15 -3.25 8.32
C ILE A 418 8.66 -3.08 9.77
N LEU A 419 7.35 -2.99 9.95
CA LEU A 419 6.72 -2.96 11.26
C LEU A 419 6.19 -4.35 11.60
N THR A 420 6.46 -4.84 12.80
CA THR A 420 5.99 -6.16 13.25
C THR A 420 5.52 -6.11 14.70
N SER A 421 4.64 -7.04 15.10
CA SER A 421 4.16 -7.06 16.47
C SER A 421 5.17 -7.60 17.46
N ARG A 422 5.90 -8.68 17.13
CA ARG A 422 6.59 -9.53 18.11
C ARG A 422 5.62 -10.06 19.18
N ALA A 423 4.35 -10.27 18.81
CA ALA A 423 3.29 -10.69 19.72
C ALA A 423 3.44 -12.17 20.09
N SER A 424 3.25 -12.47 21.38
CA SER A 424 3.08 -13.83 21.90
C SER A 424 1.69 -14.05 22.52
N ARG A 425 0.87 -13.00 22.56
CA ARG A 425 -0.51 -13.00 23.08
C ARG A 425 -1.41 -12.13 22.19
N PRO A 426 -2.72 -12.44 22.07
CA PRO A 426 -3.64 -11.69 21.21
C PRO A 426 -3.69 -10.18 21.50
N ILE A 427 -3.68 -9.79 22.77
CA ILE A 427 -3.74 -8.37 23.21
C ILE A 427 -2.53 -7.52 22.77
N GLU A 428 -1.45 -8.17 22.33
CA GLU A 428 -0.23 -7.50 21.85
C GLU A 428 -0.30 -7.17 20.35
N LEU A 429 -1.30 -7.70 19.63
CA LEU A 429 -1.56 -7.39 18.23
C LEU A 429 -2.44 -6.15 18.09
N ARG A 430 -2.30 -5.46 16.96
CA ARG A 430 -3.13 -4.30 16.58
C ARG A 430 -3.58 -4.45 15.14
N GLY A 431 -4.73 -3.85 14.82
CA GLY A 431 -5.23 -3.85 13.44
C GLY A 431 -4.29 -3.07 12.52
N PRO A 432 -4.29 -3.35 11.21
CA PRO A 432 -3.41 -2.68 10.24
C PRO A 432 -3.44 -1.15 10.33
N TYR A 433 -4.62 -0.55 10.49
CA TYR A 433 -4.77 0.91 10.63
C TYR A 433 -4.18 1.44 11.93
N ASP A 434 -4.31 0.70 13.04
CA ASP A 434 -3.66 1.05 14.30
C ASP A 434 -2.14 0.95 14.19
N VAL A 435 -1.62 -0.07 13.49
CA VAL A 435 -0.19 -0.20 13.24
C VAL A 435 0.34 0.95 12.37
N ILE A 436 -0.45 1.42 11.40
CA ILE A 436 -0.15 2.64 10.62
C ILE A 436 -0.04 3.85 11.54
N ASN A 437 -0.99 4.02 12.47
CA ASN A 437 -0.96 5.09 13.47
C ASN A 437 0.24 4.97 14.42
N ILE A 438 0.62 3.76 14.83
CA ILE A 438 1.85 3.53 15.60
C ILE A 438 3.09 3.91 14.78
N GLY A 439 3.10 3.62 13.48
CA GLY A 439 4.16 4.06 12.56
C GLY A 439 4.38 5.57 12.58
N PHE A 440 3.32 6.36 12.73
CA PHE A 440 3.41 7.81 12.89
C PHE A 440 4.19 8.23 14.14
N LEU A 441 4.07 7.48 15.24
CA LEU A 441 4.86 7.71 16.46
C LEU A 441 6.36 7.51 16.23
N PHE A 442 6.74 6.63 15.31
CA PHE A 442 8.13 6.45 14.89
C PHE A 442 8.58 7.49 13.84
N GLY A 443 7.75 8.49 13.52
CA GLY A 443 8.08 9.56 12.58
C GLY A 443 7.85 9.22 11.11
N MET A 444 7.07 8.17 10.81
CA MET A 444 6.65 7.83 9.46
C MET A 444 5.44 8.64 9.04
N SER A 445 5.31 8.97 7.75
CA SER A 445 4.02 9.38 7.19
C SER A 445 3.06 8.19 7.08
N THR A 446 1.76 8.45 6.95
CA THR A 446 0.72 7.41 6.77
C THR A 446 1.05 6.46 5.62
N MET A 447 1.56 6.99 4.50
CA MET A 447 1.92 6.18 3.34
C MET A 447 3.15 5.30 3.61
N GLU A 448 4.15 5.82 4.32
CA GLU A 448 5.36 5.06 4.68
C GLU A 448 5.03 3.93 5.67
N ALA A 449 4.22 4.22 6.70
CA ALA A 449 3.77 3.21 7.65
C ALA A 449 2.91 2.13 6.98
N ARG A 450 2.01 2.51 6.06
CA ARG A 450 1.24 1.56 5.25
C ARG A 450 2.14 0.65 4.42
N ARG A 451 3.17 1.20 3.77
CA ARG A 451 4.15 0.43 3.00
C ARG A 451 4.95 -0.54 3.86
N ALA A 452 5.27 -0.17 5.11
CA ALA A 452 6.03 -1.00 6.05
C ALA A 452 5.31 -2.26 6.53
N ILE A 453 3.98 -2.32 6.44
CA ILE A 453 3.17 -3.50 6.80
C ILE A 453 2.59 -4.28 5.59
N SER A 454 2.80 -3.77 4.38
CA SER A 454 2.20 -4.36 3.17
C SER A 454 3.20 -4.57 2.03
N VAL A 455 3.62 -3.49 1.37
CA VAL A 455 4.49 -3.51 0.19
C VAL A 455 5.88 -4.09 0.51
N LEU A 456 6.49 -3.64 1.60
CA LEU A 456 7.86 -4.06 1.96
C LEU A 456 7.90 -5.52 2.46
N PRO A 457 6.98 -5.98 3.32
CA PRO A 457 6.82 -7.41 3.62
C PRO A 457 6.63 -8.28 2.38
N LYS A 458 5.80 -7.87 1.41
CA LYS A 458 5.60 -8.62 0.16
C LYS A 458 6.91 -8.77 -0.62
N LYS A 459 7.64 -7.67 -0.81
CA LYS A 459 8.93 -7.65 -1.49
C LYS A 459 9.95 -8.54 -0.77
N LEU A 460 9.94 -8.53 0.56
CA LEU A 460 10.80 -9.38 1.39
C LEU A 460 10.50 -10.87 1.17
N LEU A 461 9.23 -11.26 1.23
CA LEU A 461 8.78 -12.64 1.04
C LEU A 461 9.12 -13.19 -0.35
N LEU A 462 8.86 -12.40 -1.41
CA LEU A 462 9.21 -12.80 -2.79
C LEU A 462 10.70 -13.05 -2.96
N ARG A 463 11.55 -12.24 -2.32
CA ARG A 463 13.01 -12.45 -2.32
C ARG A 463 13.42 -13.65 -1.48
N ALA A 464 12.74 -13.90 -0.38
CA ALA A 464 13.02 -15.06 0.46
C ALA A 464 12.69 -16.37 -0.27
N GLU A 465 11.57 -16.38 -1.00
CA GLU A 465 11.14 -17.50 -1.83
C GLU A 465 12.09 -17.73 -3.01
N SER A 466 12.63 -16.67 -3.61
CA SER A 466 13.63 -16.79 -4.68
C SER A 466 14.96 -17.43 -4.25
N ARG A 467 15.17 -17.71 -2.94
CA ARG A 467 16.30 -18.55 -2.49
C ARG A 467 16.09 -20.03 -2.73
N LYS A 468 14.82 -20.46 -2.67
CA LYS A 468 14.42 -21.86 -2.89
C LYS A 468 14.29 -22.15 -4.39
N CYS A 469 14.01 -21.11 -5.18
CA CYS A 469 14.00 -21.15 -6.64
C CYS A 469 15.40 -20.82 -7.20
N ALA A 470 15.66 -21.22 -8.46
CA ALA A 470 16.93 -20.92 -9.14
C ALA A 470 17.27 -19.42 -9.07
N GLN A 471 18.55 -19.08 -8.93
CA GLN A 471 19.06 -17.71 -8.92
C GLN A 471 18.73 -17.01 -10.26
N GLY A 472 17.55 -16.40 -10.35
CA GLY A 472 17.11 -15.47 -11.40
C GLY A 472 17.35 -15.90 -12.85
N ALA A 473 16.34 -16.48 -13.49
CA ALA A 473 16.17 -16.40 -14.95
C ALA A 473 14.73 -15.96 -15.25
N LEU A 474 14.56 -14.85 -15.97
CA LEU A 474 13.29 -14.52 -16.61
C LEU A 474 13.24 -15.29 -17.93
N LEU A 475 12.54 -16.43 -17.95
CA LEU A 475 12.39 -17.24 -19.14
C LEU A 475 11.09 -16.84 -19.85
N SER A 476 11.21 -16.00 -20.88
CA SER A 476 10.11 -15.76 -21.82
C SER A 476 10.15 -16.85 -22.89
N ILE A 477 9.26 -17.84 -22.78
CA ILE A 477 9.06 -18.86 -23.82
C ILE A 477 7.85 -18.44 -24.65
N PRO A 478 7.99 -18.25 -25.98
CA PRO A 478 6.83 -18.10 -26.86
C PRO A 478 5.86 -19.26 -26.67
N VAL A 479 4.55 -19.00 -26.62
CA VAL A 479 3.52 -20.02 -26.31
C VAL A 479 3.68 -21.31 -27.15
N GLY A 480 4.13 -21.19 -28.41
CA GLY A 480 4.38 -22.33 -29.31
C GLY A 480 5.62 -23.19 -28.99
N GLN A 481 6.43 -22.83 -27.99
CA GLN A 481 7.64 -23.56 -27.58
C GLN A 481 7.51 -24.19 -26.18
N LEU A 482 6.35 -24.08 -25.53
CA LEU A 482 6.09 -24.74 -24.25
C LEU A 482 5.96 -26.26 -24.44
N THR A 483 6.67 -27.03 -23.61
CA THR A 483 6.50 -28.49 -23.56
C THR A 483 5.40 -28.87 -22.56
N ARG A 484 4.83 -30.07 -22.71
CA ARG A 484 3.79 -30.59 -21.81
C ARG A 484 4.25 -30.67 -20.35
N GLN A 485 5.52 -30.99 -20.12
CA GLN A 485 6.11 -31.03 -18.78
C GLN A 485 6.23 -29.65 -18.13
N ASP A 486 6.42 -28.59 -18.92
CA ASP A 486 6.50 -27.22 -18.40
C ASP A 486 5.13 -26.71 -17.96
N VAL A 487 4.08 -27.06 -18.71
CA VAL A 487 2.69 -26.75 -18.36
C VAL A 487 2.25 -27.50 -17.10
N GLU A 488 2.62 -28.77 -16.95
CA GLU A 488 2.33 -29.56 -15.75
C GLU A 488 2.95 -28.95 -14.50
N LYS A 489 4.22 -28.52 -14.55
CA LYS A 489 4.88 -27.82 -13.43
C LYS A 489 4.26 -26.47 -13.11
N LEU A 490 3.86 -25.71 -14.12
CA LEU A 490 3.15 -24.44 -13.92
C LEU A 490 1.78 -24.65 -13.29
N SER A 491 1.09 -25.74 -13.62
CA SER A 491 -0.23 -26.09 -13.06
C SER A 491 -0.24 -26.48 -11.58
N GLU A 492 0.92 -26.83 -11.02
CA GLU A 492 1.10 -27.05 -9.58
C GLU A 492 1.16 -25.73 -8.78
N VAL A 493 1.44 -24.60 -9.45
CA VAL A 493 1.48 -23.28 -8.82
C VAL A 493 0.05 -22.81 -8.50
N PRO A 494 -0.29 -22.55 -7.22
CA PRO A 494 -1.65 -22.24 -6.82
C PRO A 494 -2.21 -20.96 -7.47
N GLU A 495 -1.38 -19.95 -7.72
CA GLU A 495 -1.79 -18.74 -8.44
C GLU A 495 -2.08 -19.01 -9.92
N PHE A 496 -1.22 -19.79 -10.59
CA PHE A 496 -1.42 -20.14 -12.01
C PHE A 496 -2.71 -20.94 -12.21
N LYS A 497 -3.01 -21.87 -11.30
CA LYS A 497 -4.24 -22.67 -11.32
C LYS A 497 -5.51 -21.82 -11.11
N ALA A 498 -5.42 -20.81 -10.25
CA ALA A 498 -6.52 -19.87 -10.00
C ALA A 498 -6.76 -18.95 -11.23
N GLU A 499 -5.69 -18.42 -11.82
CA GLU A 499 -5.77 -17.58 -13.02
C GLU A 499 -6.27 -18.35 -14.26
N MET A 500 -5.80 -19.59 -14.47
CA MET A 500 -6.29 -20.48 -15.54
C MET A 500 -7.78 -20.81 -15.40
N SER A 501 -8.24 -21.06 -14.16
CA SER A 501 -9.66 -21.35 -13.90
C SER A 501 -10.57 -20.14 -14.12
N ALA A 502 -10.04 -18.92 -13.99
CA ALA A 502 -10.77 -17.67 -14.25
C ALA A 502 -10.74 -17.26 -15.73
N ALA A 503 -9.73 -17.69 -16.48
CA ALA A 503 -9.53 -17.34 -17.89
C ALA A 503 -10.26 -18.26 -18.88
N LEU A 504 -10.68 -19.45 -18.47
CA LEU A 504 -11.41 -20.38 -19.34
C LEU A 504 -12.93 -20.16 -19.22
N PRO A 505 -13.64 -19.75 -20.30
CA PRO A 505 -15.08 -19.77 -20.31
C PRO A 505 -15.60 -21.21 -20.17
N SER A 506 -16.63 -21.39 -19.35
CA SER A 506 -17.24 -22.67 -18.95
C SER A 506 -17.91 -23.48 -20.08
N SER A 507 -17.68 -23.15 -21.35
CA SER A 507 -18.34 -23.77 -22.50
C SER A 507 -17.46 -24.71 -23.34
N SER A 508 -16.19 -24.91 -23.00
CA SER A 508 -15.29 -25.77 -23.79
C SER A 508 -15.12 -27.20 -23.27
N ALA A 509 -15.73 -27.55 -22.14
CA ALA A 509 -15.63 -28.90 -21.55
C ALA A 509 -16.57 -29.95 -22.19
N GLU A 510 -17.53 -29.56 -23.04
CA GLU A 510 -18.50 -30.50 -23.65
C GLU A 510 -18.28 -30.80 -25.15
N GLN A 511 -17.22 -30.27 -25.78
CA GLN A 511 -17.01 -30.46 -27.23
C GLN A 511 -15.83 -31.37 -27.63
N VAL A 512 -15.10 -31.97 -26.68
CA VAL A 512 -13.95 -32.83 -27.01
C VAL A 512 -14.31 -34.34 -27.07
N GLU A 513 -15.53 -34.75 -26.70
CA GLU A 513 -15.95 -36.16 -26.77
C GLU A 513 -16.64 -36.58 -28.09
N LYS A 514 -16.74 -35.70 -29.11
CA LYS A 514 -17.46 -36.00 -30.37
C LYS A 514 -16.63 -36.02 -31.66
N SER A 515 -15.31 -36.21 -31.59
CA SER A 515 -14.48 -36.31 -32.80
C SER A 515 -13.51 -37.49 -32.79
N ASN A 516 -13.91 -38.62 -32.22
CA ASN A 516 -13.30 -39.92 -32.49
C ASN A 516 -14.38 -40.85 -33.06
N ASP A 517 -14.71 -40.63 -34.33
CA ASP A 517 -15.23 -41.66 -35.25
C ASP A 517 -14.37 -41.61 -36.52
#